data_AF-A0A2P7U394-F1
#
_entry.id   AF-A0A2P7U394-F1
#
_cell.length_a   1.000
_cell.length_b   1.000
_cell.length_c   1.000
_cell.angle_alpha   90.00
_cell.angle_beta   90.00
_cell.angle_gamma   90.00
#
_symmetry.space_group_name_H-M   'P 1'
#
loop_
_entity.id
_entity.type
_entity.pdbx_description
1 polymer ?
#
loop_
_entity_poly.entity_id
_entity_poly.type
_entity_poly.pdbx_seq_one_letter_code
_entity_poly.pdbx_strand_id
1 'polypeptide(L)'
;MSLIELKVPDIGGHENVDIIAVEIKAGDIVALEDTLITLETDKATMDVPAEVAGVVKEVKVKVGDKISEGGIIAVIEAEGTSAEALKAEAPKVGTASPAQEAPKQAATAPQAAQFAGTADAEYDVVVLGGGPGGYSAAFAAADEGLKVAIVERYSTLGGVCLNVGCIPSKALLHNAAVIDEVRHLAANGIKYPEPELDIDMLRNYKEGVVNRLTTGLKGMAKSRKVDVIQGEGQFVGPNHMEVALTTSDEYEQATQTGEKKTVAFKNCIIAAGSRVTKLPFIPEDPRIFDSTGALALKKVPGKMLIIGGGIIGLEMGTVYSTLGTRLDVVEMMDGLMQGADRDLVKVWQKANEYRFDNIMINTKTVAVEPKEDGVYVTFEGTNAPKEPQRYDAVLVAAGRAPNGKLIGAEKAGVAVSDRGFIEVDKQMRTNVPHIYAIGDIVGQPMLAHKAVHEGHVAAENCAGHKAFFDARVIPGVAYTAPEVAWVGVTELSAKAEGRKIIKANFPWAASGRAIANGCDNGFTKLIFDAETGLIIGGGIVGPNGGDMIGEICLAIEMGCDAEDIGKTIHPHPTLGESIGMAAEVALGICTDLPAQKKK
;
A
#
# COMPACT_ATOMS: atom_id res chain seq x y z
N MET A 1 32.02 -26.36 -23.15
CA MET A 1 30.91 -25.40 -23.26
C MET A 1 30.55 -25.28 -24.73
N SER A 2 29.29 -25.53 -25.06
CA SER A 2 28.79 -25.53 -26.44
C SER A 2 28.14 -24.17 -26.72
N LEU A 3 28.58 -23.50 -27.79
CA LEU A 3 27.92 -22.30 -28.30
C LEU A 3 26.67 -22.74 -29.06
N ILE A 4 25.51 -22.21 -28.66
CA ILE A 4 24.21 -22.48 -29.26
C ILE A 4 23.67 -21.19 -29.85
N GLU A 5 23.18 -21.25 -31.08
CA GLU A 5 22.47 -20.15 -31.73
C GLU A 5 21.00 -20.21 -31.35
N LEU A 6 20.50 -19.18 -30.66
CA LEU A 6 19.07 -19.00 -30.40
C LEU A 6 18.41 -18.40 -31.63
N LYS A 7 17.36 -19.06 -32.12
CA LYS A 7 16.64 -18.69 -33.34
C LYS A 7 15.19 -18.32 -33.04
N VAL A 8 14.58 -17.55 -33.93
CA VAL A 8 13.14 -17.27 -33.89
C VAL A 8 12.39 -18.59 -34.13
N PRO A 9 11.52 -19.03 -33.19
CA PRO A 9 10.72 -20.25 -33.33
C PRO A 9 9.64 -20.08 -34.42
N ASP A 10 8.85 -21.12 -34.67
CA ASP A 10 7.69 -21.02 -35.58
C ASP A 10 6.72 -19.94 -35.09
N ILE A 11 6.63 -18.86 -35.86
CA ILE A 11 5.75 -17.70 -35.61
C ILE A 11 4.45 -17.76 -36.41
N GLY A 12 4.05 -18.93 -36.90
CA GLY A 12 2.76 -19.14 -37.58
C GLY A 12 2.75 -18.69 -39.04
N GLY A 13 3.88 -18.78 -39.74
CA GLY A 13 3.98 -18.48 -41.18
C GLY A 13 4.09 -16.99 -41.54
N HIS A 14 4.40 -16.13 -40.58
CA HIS A 14 4.68 -14.71 -40.82
C HIS A 14 6.16 -14.49 -41.23
N GLU A 15 6.41 -13.69 -42.27
CA GLU A 15 7.76 -13.33 -42.72
C GLU A 15 8.04 -11.83 -42.50
N ASN A 16 9.28 -11.47 -42.16
CA ASN A 16 9.75 -10.08 -41.98
C ASN A 16 8.98 -9.29 -40.90
N VAL A 17 8.87 -9.87 -39.71
CA VAL A 17 8.18 -9.28 -38.54
C VAL A 17 9.09 -8.28 -37.83
N ASP A 18 8.54 -7.16 -37.36
CA ASP A 18 9.29 -6.07 -36.74
C ASP A 18 9.70 -6.42 -35.29
N ILE A 19 10.97 -6.18 -34.95
CA ILE A 19 11.47 -6.32 -33.57
C ILE A 19 11.23 -5.01 -32.82
N ILE A 20 10.31 -5.03 -31.86
CA ILE A 20 9.94 -3.85 -31.07
C ILE A 20 10.68 -3.75 -29.72
N ALA A 21 11.22 -4.86 -29.21
CA ALA A 21 12.06 -4.88 -28.03
C ALA A 21 13.13 -5.97 -28.10
N VAL A 22 14.32 -5.68 -27.57
CA VAL A 22 15.41 -6.64 -27.36
C VAL A 22 15.74 -6.62 -25.87
N GLU A 23 15.42 -7.71 -25.18
CA GLU A 23 15.45 -7.83 -23.71
C GLU A 23 16.76 -8.44 -23.19
N ILE A 24 17.68 -8.77 -24.09
CA ILE A 24 18.99 -9.37 -23.77
C ILE A 24 20.17 -8.49 -24.24
N LYS A 25 21.29 -8.57 -23.50
CA LYS A 25 22.57 -7.94 -23.84
C LYS A 25 23.71 -8.96 -23.74
N ALA A 26 24.81 -8.69 -24.44
CA ALA A 26 26.02 -9.50 -24.31
C ALA A 26 26.55 -9.45 -22.86
N GLY A 27 26.71 -10.63 -22.25
CA GLY A 27 27.08 -10.80 -20.84
C GLY A 27 25.93 -11.21 -19.93
N ASP A 28 24.68 -11.16 -20.40
CA ASP A 28 23.51 -11.54 -19.58
C ASP A 28 23.42 -13.06 -19.41
N ILE A 29 22.95 -13.48 -18.23
CA ILE A 29 22.60 -14.87 -17.93
C ILE A 29 21.11 -15.03 -18.21
N VAL A 30 20.77 -15.93 -19.12
CA VAL A 30 19.39 -16.19 -19.56
C VAL A 30 18.98 -17.58 -19.08
N ALA A 31 17.82 -17.70 -18.44
CA ALA A 31 17.22 -18.97 -18.05
C ALA A 31 16.28 -19.51 -19.14
N LEU A 32 15.90 -20.78 -19.04
CA LEU A 32 14.88 -21.37 -19.93
C LEU A 32 13.57 -20.57 -19.81
N GLU A 33 12.92 -20.27 -20.93
CA GLU A 33 11.67 -19.48 -21.04
C GLU A 33 11.81 -17.95 -20.81
N ASP A 34 13.01 -17.42 -20.56
CA ASP A 34 13.20 -15.96 -20.48
C ASP A 34 12.97 -15.29 -21.85
N THR A 35 12.24 -14.18 -21.87
CA THR A 35 11.98 -13.42 -23.11
C THR A 35 13.28 -12.83 -23.67
N LEU A 36 13.59 -13.15 -24.92
CA LEU A 36 14.76 -12.64 -25.64
C LEU A 36 14.46 -11.35 -26.40
N ILE A 37 13.37 -11.37 -27.17
CA ILE A 37 12.90 -10.27 -28.00
C ILE A 37 11.37 -10.28 -28.04
N THR A 38 10.79 -9.12 -28.34
CA THR A 38 9.36 -8.97 -28.63
C THR A 38 9.18 -8.58 -30.09
N LEU A 39 8.32 -9.31 -30.78
CA LEU A 39 7.95 -9.11 -32.17
C LEU A 39 6.56 -8.48 -32.28
N GLU A 40 6.34 -7.63 -33.28
CA GLU A 40 5.02 -7.05 -33.59
C GLU A 40 4.58 -7.46 -35.00
N THR A 41 3.41 -8.09 -35.07
CA THR A 41 2.67 -8.35 -36.32
C THR A 41 1.51 -7.37 -36.46
N ASP A 42 0.86 -7.34 -37.62
CA ASP A 42 -0.34 -6.53 -37.89
C ASP A 42 -1.53 -6.85 -36.96
N LYS A 43 -1.48 -7.96 -36.20
CA LYS A 43 -2.57 -8.44 -35.35
C LYS A 43 -2.21 -8.70 -33.89
N ALA A 44 -0.93 -8.82 -33.54
CA ALA A 44 -0.49 -9.16 -32.18
C ALA A 44 0.99 -8.85 -31.95
N THR A 45 1.34 -8.61 -30.69
CA THR A 45 2.71 -8.67 -30.19
C THR A 45 3.00 -10.04 -29.59
N MET A 46 4.19 -10.58 -29.84
CA MET A 46 4.61 -11.92 -29.42
C MET A 46 6.02 -11.88 -28.82
N ASP A 47 6.18 -12.45 -27.64
CA ASP A 47 7.48 -12.62 -26.99
C ASP A 47 8.13 -13.94 -27.44
N VAL A 48 9.42 -13.88 -27.73
CA VAL A 48 10.23 -15.05 -28.11
C VAL A 48 11.03 -15.52 -26.89
N PRO A 49 10.71 -16.69 -26.30
CA PRO A 49 11.40 -17.21 -25.13
C PRO A 49 12.74 -17.88 -25.49
N ALA A 50 13.61 -18.03 -24.49
CA ALA A 50 14.88 -18.74 -24.58
C ALA A 50 14.68 -20.26 -24.51
N GLU A 51 15.18 -20.98 -25.53
CA GLU A 51 15.12 -22.45 -25.59
C GLU A 51 16.19 -23.15 -24.74
N VAL A 52 17.21 -22.42 -24.28
CA VAL A 52 18.34 -22.96 -23.52
C VAL A 52 18.87 -21.92 -22.55
N ALA A 53 19.25 -22.37 -21.35
CA ALA A 53 19.88 -21.51 -20.35
C ALA A 53 21.40 -21.36 -20.62
N GLY A 54 21.93 -20.16 -20.40
CA GLY A 54 23.35 -19.89 -20.61
C GLY A 54 23.71 -18.41 -20.59
N VAL A 55 24.95 -18.11 -20.92
CA VAL A 55 25.46 -16.72 -20.98
C VAL A 55 25.44 -16.22 -22.42
N VAL A 56 24.78 -15.08 -22.66
CA VAL A 56 24.72 -14.43 -23.97
C VAL A 56 26.09 -13.89 -24.34
N LYS A 57 26.69 -14.38 -25.43
CA LYS A 57 27.98 -13.88 -25.93
C LYS A 57 27.82 -12.73 -26.90
N GLU A 58 26.82 -12.83 -27.76
CA GLU A 58 26.59 -11.87 -28.84
C GLU A 58 25.11 -11.81 -29.16
N VAL A 59 24.56 -10.60 -29.28
CA VAL A 59 23.20 -10.34 -29.75
C VAL A 59 23.29 -9.87 -31.20
N LYS A 60 22.58 -10.54 -32.11
CA LYS A 60 22.68 -10.29 -33.57
C LYS A 60 21.55 -9.43 -34.14
N VAL A 61 20.62 -9.00 -33.29
CA VAL A 61 19.44 -8.22 -33.67
C VAL A 61 19.35 -6.91 -32.90
N LYS A 62 18.66 -5.92 -33.46
CA LYS A 62 18.39 -4.62 -32.83
C LYS A 62 16.91 -4.25 -32.97
N VAL A 63 16.44 -3.37 -32.09
CA VAL A 63 15.09 -2.79 -32.18
C VAL A 63 14.96 -2.04 -33.51
N GLY A 64 13.90 -2.34 -34.27
CA GLY A 64 13.65 -1.82 -35.62
C GLY A 64 14.15 -2.71 -36.77
N ASP A 65 14.85 -3.82 -36.47
CA ASP A 65 15.17 -4.84 -37.49
C ASP A 65 13.95 -5.71 -37.80
N LYS A 66 13.94 -6.32 -38.99
CA LYS A 66 12.93 -7.32 -39.41
C LYS A 66 13.51 -8.71 -39.35
N ILE A 67 12.77 -9.66 -38.77
CA ILE A 67 13.21 -11.05 -38.62
C ILE A 67 12.10 -12.04 -38.98
N SER A 68 12.49 -13.20 -39.51
CA SER A 68 11.59 -14.31 -39.87
C SER A 68 11.93 -15.55 -39.03
N GLU A 69 11.04 -16.54 -39.06
CA GLU A 69 11.31 -17.88 -38.50
C GLU A 69 12.71 -18.39 -38.88
N GLY A 70 13.44 -18.94 -37.91
CA GLY A 70 14.79 -19.44 -38.08
C GLY A 70 15.89 -18.36 -38.09
N GLY A 71 15.54 -17.07 -38.05
CA GLY A 71 16.50 -15.97 -37.90
C GLY A 71 17.25 -16.03 -36.57
N ILE A 72 18.56 -15.75 -36.58
CA ILE A 72 19.42 -15.86 -35.39
C ILE A 72 19.27 -14.59 -34.53
N ILE A 73 18.86 -14.78 -33.28
CA ILE A 73 18.65 -13.72 -32.29
C ILE A 73 19.95 -13.44 -31.53
N ALA A 74 20.56 -14.48 -30.98
CA ALA A 74 21.78 -14.38 -30.17
C ALA A 74 22.56 -15.70 -30.16
N VAL A 75 23.85 -15.62 -29.81
CA VAL A 75 24.70 -16.78 -29.55
C VAL A 75 24.91 -16.89 -28.05
N ILE A 76 24.55 -18.03 -27.46
CA ILE A 76 24.72 -18.29 -26.04
C ILE A 76 25.73 -19.40 -25.78
N GLU A 77 26.45 -19.29 -24.68
CA GLU A 77 27.30 -20.36 -24.16
C GLU A 77 26.48 -21.18 -23.14
N ALA A 78 26.10 -22.40 -23.52
CA ALA A 78 25.28 -23.27 -22.67
C ALA A 78 26.11 -23.90 -21.55
N GLU A 79 25.59 -23.83 -20.32
CA GLU A 79 26.18 -24.53 -19.17
C GLU A 79 25.87 -26.03 -19.27
N GLY A 80 26.91 -26.83 -19.48
CA GLY A 80 26.81 -28.29 -19.48
C GLY A 80 26.55 -28.82 -18.08
N THR A 81 25.58 -29.72 -17.95
CA THR A 81 25.30 -30.47 -16.73
C THR A 81 26.46 -31.41 -16.37
N SER A 82 27.33 -30.98 -15.47
CA SER A 82 28.16 -31.87 -14.67
C SER A 82 28.62 -31.19 -13.38
N ALA A 83 28.31 -31.83 -12.25
CA ALA A 83 28.71 -31.42 -10.91
C ALA A 83 30.24 -31.47 -10.72
N GLU A 84 30.85 -30.34 -10.32
CA GLU A 84 31.66 -30.17 -9.11
C GLU A 84 32.45 -28.84 -9.14
N ALA A 85 32.30 -28.11 -8.04
CA ALA A 85 32.98 -26.93 -7.52
C ALA A 85 34.19 -26.32 -8.27
N LEU A 86 34.16 -24.99 -8.44
CA LEU A 86 35.25 -24.08 -8.05
C LEU A 86 34.70 -22.68 -7.73
N LYS A 87 35.05 -22.19 -6.55
CA LYS A 87 34.69 -20.89 -5.96
C LYS A 87 35.50 -19.74 -6.58
N ALA A 88 34.88 -18.58 -6.78
CA ALA A 88 35.53 -17.27 -6.71
C ALA A 88 34.51 -16.22 -6.21
N GLU A 89 34.92 -15.44 -5.20
CA GLU A 89 34.12 -14.49 -4.43
C GLU A 89 33.62 -13.29 -5.24
N ALA A 90 32.36 -12.89 -4.97
CA ALA A 90 31.78 -11.61 -5.34
C ALA A 90 31.36 -10.82 -4.08
N PRO A 91 31.31 -9.47 -4.13
CA PRO A 91 31.20 -8.61 -2.95
C PRO A 91 29.81 -8.67 -2.29
N LYS A 92 29.77 -8.58 -0.96
CA LYS A 92 28.55 -8.63 -0.13
C LYS A 92 27.58 -7.49 -0.49
N VAL A 93 26.52 -7.83 -1.22
CA VAL A 93 25.27 -7.05 -1.28
C VAL A 93 24.32 -7.64 -0.23
N GLY A 94 23.90 -6.82 0.73
CA GLY A 94 22.97 -7.23 1.79
C GLY A 94 21.56 -7.41 1.25
N THR A 95 21.20 -8.65 0.95
CA THR A 95 19.84 -9.09 0.61
C THR A 95 19.01 -9.25 1.89
N ALA A 96 18.00 -8.40 2.09
CA ALA A 96 16.92 -8.68 3.01
C ALA A 96 15.81 -9.43 2.26
N SER A 97 15.82 -10.75 2.34
CA SER A 97 14.70 -11.61 1.95
C SER A 97 13.56 -11.47 2.97
N PRO A 98 12.27 -11.52 2.59
CA PRO A 98 11.23 -11.90 3.53
C PRO A 98 11.40 -13.40 3.77
N ALA A 99 12.15 -13.76 4.81
CA ALA A 99 12.20 -15.13 5.29
C ALA A 99 10.83 -15.48 5.90
N GLN A 100 10.37 -16.71 5.67
CA GLN A 100 9.50 -17.39 6.63
C GLN A 100 10.07 -17.12 8.04
N GLU A 101 9.28 -16.50 8.91
CA GLU A 101 9.71 -16.20 10.26
C GLU A 101 10.03 -17.51 10.99
N ALA A 102 11.32 -17.84 11.07
CA ALA A 102 11.85 -18.51 12.25
C ALA A 102 11.34 -17.73 13.47
N PRO A 103 10.91 -18.38 14.57
CA PRO A 103 10.31 -17.68 15.70
C PRO A 103 11.25 -16.57 16.13
N LYS A 104 10.86 -15.32 15.86
CA LYS A 104 11.57 -14.15 16.36
C LYS A 104 11.67 -14.33 17.86
N GLN A 105 12.85 -14.12 18.42
CA GLN A 105 12.98 -14.01 19.87
C GLN A 105 12.01 -12.91 20.31
N ALA A 106 10.93 -13.32 20.98
CA ALA A 106 9.97 -12.42 21.58
C ALA A 106 10.76 -11.39 22.42
N ALA A 107 10.43 -10.11 22.25
CA ALA A 107 11.07 -9.06 23.03
C ALA A 107 11.02 -9.42 24.52
N THR A 108 12.15 -9.32 25.21
CA THR A 108 12.23 -9.72 26.62
C THR A 108 11.23 -8.93 27.46
N ALA A 109 10.34 -9.64 28.17
CA ALA A 109 9.31 -9.04 29.00
C ALA A 109 9.95 -8.23 30.15
N PRO A 110 9.66 -6.92 30.25
CA PRO A 110 10.18 -6.10 31.35
C PRO A 110 9.47 -6.41 32.67
N GLN A 111 10.14 -6.14 33.78
CA GLN A 111 9.51 -6.24 35.10
C GLN A 111 8.56 -5.05 35.30
N ALA A 112 7.27 -5.34 35.54
CA ALA A 112 6.26 -4.31 35.77
C ALA A 112 6.57 -3.46 37.00
N ALA A 113 6.26 -2.16 36.93
CA ALA A 113 6.41 -1.24 38.04
C ALA A 113 5.33 -1.46 39.10
N GLN A 114 5.66 -1.17 40.36
CA GLN A 114 4.68 -1.09 41.45
C GLN A 114 4.13 0.34 41.54
N PHE A 115 2.82 0.49 41.35
CA PHE A 115 2.13 1.76 41.56
C PHE A 115 1.64 1.85 43.02
N ALA A 116 2.02 2.91 43.73
CA ALA A 116 1.67 3.13 45.14
C ALA A 116 0.73 4.34 45.38
N GLY A 117 0.22 4.95 44.30
CA GLY A 117 -0.71 6.10 44.39
C GLY A 117 -2.18 5.69 44.46
N THR A 118 -3.07 6.68 44.43
CA THR A 118 -4.52 6.51 44.32
C THR A 118 -5.01 6.79 42.90
N ALA A 119 -6.08 6.13 42.46
CA ALA A 119 -6.70 6.40 41.17
C ALA A 119 -7.80 7.47 41.30
N ASP A 120 -7.86 8.40 40.33
CA ASP A 120 -8.91 9.42 40.24
C ASP A 120 -10.19 8.89 39.57
N ALA A 121 -10.06 7.81 38.79
CA ALA A 121 -11.17 7.12 38.14
C ALA A 121 -10.83 5.64 37.89
N GLU A 122 -11.86 4.80 37.82
CA GLU A 122 -11.76 3.37 37.55
C GLU A 122 -12.74 2.96 36.44
N TYR A 123 -12.26 2.10 35.52
CA TYR A 123 -12.99 1.61 34.37
C TYR A 123 -12.79 0.10 34.17
N ASP A 124 -13.75 -0.54 33.52
CA ASP A 124 -13.58 -1.93 33.08
C ASP A 124 -12.57 -2.01 31.93
N VAL A 125 -12.63 -1.04 31.00
CA VAL A 125 -11.71 -0.95 29.87
C VAL A 125 -11.21 0.49 29.70
N VAL A 126 -9.89 0.66 29.61
CA VAL A 126 -9.26 1.90 29.14
C VAL A 126 -8.64 1.66 27.77
N VAL A 127 -9.03 2.47 26.80
CA VAL A 127 -8.46 2.44 25.45
C VAL A 127 -7.51 3.61 25.27
N LEU A 128 -6.24 3.34 24.95
CA LEU A 128 -5.23 4.37 24.72
C LEU A 128 -5.13 4.70 23.23
N GLY A 129 -5.71 5.83 22.84
CA GLY A 129 -5.80 6.32 21.46
C GLY A 129 -7.22 6.26 20.92
N GLY A 130 -7.69 7.37 20.33
CA GLY A 130 -9.02 7.53 19.75
C GLY A 130 -9.08 7.31 18.24
N GLY A 131 -8.11 6.60 17.65
CA GLY A 131 -8.06 6.26 16.22
C GLY A 131 -9.03 5.13 15.82
N PRO A 132 -9.03 4.69 14.55
CA PRO A 132 -9.96 3.68 14.04
C PRO A 132 -10.08 2.44 14.92
N GLY A 133 -8.95 1.81 15.28
CA GLY A 133 -9.01 0.67 16.19
C GLY A 133 -9.50 1.04 17.59
N GLY A 134 -9.03 2.16 18.13
CA GLY A 134 -9.33 2.59 19.49
C GLY A 134 -10.81 2.94 19.72
N TYR A 135 -11.38 3.84 18.91
CA TYR A 135 -12.79 4.19 19.09
C TYR A 135 -13.72 3.00 18.77
N SER A 136 -13.38 2.16 17.79
CA SER A 136 -14.15 0.95 17.50
C SER A 136 -14.12 -0.03 18.67
N ALA A 137 -12.95 -0.30 19.25
CA ALA A 137 -12.83 -1.13 20.43
C ALA A 137 -13.59 -0.56 21.63
N ALA A 138 -13.49 0.75 21.86
CA ALA A 138 -14.19 1.41 22.96
C ALA A 138 -15.70 1.35 22.80
N PHE A 139 -16.22 1.58 21.59
CA PHE A 139 -17.65 1.53 21.30
C PHE A 139 -18.18 0.10 21.39
N ALA A 140 -17.45 -0.88 20.85
CA ALA A 140 -17.81 -2.30 20.99
C ALA A 140 -17.84 -2.73 22.46
N ALA A 141 -16.81 -2.39 23.25
CA ALA A 141 -16.77 -2.71 24.68
C ALA A 141 -17.92 -2.06 25.47
N ALA A 142 -18.29 -0.82 25.12
CA ALA A 142 -19.44 -0.14 25.72
C ALA A 142 -20.78 -0.78 25.32
N ASP A 143 -20.90 -1.25 24.07
CA ASP A 143 -22.08 -1.97 23.58
C ASP A 143 -22.23 -3.34 24.27
N GLU A 144 -21.12 -3.95 24.73
CA GLU A 144 -21.09 -5.14 25.62
C GLU A 144 -21.39 -4.81 27.11
N GLY A 145 -21.71 -3.55 27.42
CA GLY A 145 -22.10 -3.12 28.77
C GLY A 145 -20.95 -2.82 29.73
N LEU A 146 -19.70 -2.74 29.24
CA LEU A 146 -18.55 -2.38 30.05
C LEU A 146 -18.46 -0.87 30.27
N LYS A 147 -17.93 -0.44 31.41
CA LYS A 147 -17.60 0.97 31.66
C LYS A 147 -16.27 1.31 30.98
N VAL A 148 -16.30 2.17 29.97
CA VAL A 148 -15.15 2.44 29.10
C VAL A 148 -14.68 3.90 29.15
N ALA A 149 -13.36 4.11 29.11
CA ALA A 149 -12.76 5.39 28.78
C ALA A 149 -11.81 5.30 27.58
N ILE A 150 -11.80 6.35 26.76
CA ILE A 150 -10.78 6.61 25.75
C ILE A 150 -9.83 7.68 26.28
N VAL A 151 -8.53 7.42 26.26
CA VAL A 151 -7.48 8.42 26.47
C VAL A 151 -6.95 8.85 25.11
N GLU A 152 -7.22 10.08 24.70
CA GLU A 152 -6.80 10.66 23.42
C GLU A 152 -6.12 12.00 23.69
N ARG A 153 -4.93 12.23 23.14
CA ARG A 153 -4.17 13.45 23.42
C ARG A 153 -4.68 14.68 22.68
N TYR A 154 -5.48 14.48 21.63
CA TYR A 154 -6.12 15.53 20.85
C TYR A 154 -7.60 15.71 21.22
N SER A 155 -8.20 16.82 20.78
CA SER A 155 -9.59 17.17 21.08
C SER A 155 -10.62 16.43 20.22
N THR A 156 -10.18 15.78 19.13
CA THR A 156 -11.03 15.04 18.20
C THR A 156 -10.70 13.54 18.18
N LEU A 157 -11.74 12.72 18.08
CA LEU A 157 -11.62 11.28 17.83
C LEU A 157 -11.40 10.99 16.33
N GLY A 158 -11.20 9.72 15.99
CA GLY A 158 -10.98 9.23 14.63
C GLY A 158 -9.51 9.14 14.22
N GLY A 159 -8.61 9.66 15.07
CA GLY A 159 -7.16 9.54 14.94
C GLY A 159 -6.61 10.04 13.60
N VAL A 160 -5.48 9.47 13.19
CA VAL A 160 -4.80 9.83 11.93
C VAL A 160 -5.73 9.67 10.72
N CYS A 161 -6.43 8.54 10.62
CA CYS A 161 -7.24 8.22 9.44
C CYS A 161 -8.33 9.25 9.16
N LEU A 162 -9.03 9.73 10.19
CA LEU A 162 -10.09 10.73 10.02
C LEU A 162 -9.53 12.15 9.89
N ASN A 163 -8.55 12.52 10.72
CA ASN A 163 -8.14 13.92 10.84
C ASN A 163 -7.07 14.34 9.82
N VAL A 164 -6.08 13.48 9.56
CA VAL A 164 -4.87 13.79 8.77
C VAL A 164 -4.43 12.62 7.88
N GLY A 165 -5.38 11.87 7.34
CA GLY A 165 -5.11 10.63 6.61
C GLY A 165 -6.20 10.30 5.59
N CYS A 166 -6.81 9.12 5.73
CA CYS A 166 -7.77 8.52 4.80
C CYS A 166 -8.85 9.48 4.29
N ILE A 167 -9.57 10.15 5.20
CA ILE A 167 -10.75 10.95 4.85
C ILE A 167 -10.37 12.23 4.11
N PRO A 168 -9.50 13.10 4.63
CA PRO A 168 -9.13 14.32 3.92
C PRO A 168 -8.40 14.03 2.59
N SER A 169 -7.57 12.98 2.53
CA SER A 169 -6.91 12.59 1.26
C SER A 169 -7.91 12.15 0.20
N LYS A 170 -8.88 11.29 0.54
CA LYS A 170 -9.90 10.79 -0.41
C LYS A 170 -10.86 11.90 -0.84
N ALA A 171 -11.19 12.84 0.04
CA ALA A 171 -11.98 14.02 -0.31
C ALA A 171 -11.26 14.89 -1.37
N LEU A 172 -9.95 15.10 -1.23
CA LEU A 172 -9.15 15.84 -2.21
C LEU A 172 -8.97 15.04 -3.52
N LEU A 173 -8.68 13.74 -3.43
CA LEU A 173 -8.52 12.86 -4.59
C LEU A 173 -9.78 12.79 -5.45
N HIS A 174 -10.96 12.73 -4.83
CA HIS A 174 -12.23 12.74 -5.57
C HIS A 174 -12.37 14.02 -6.41
N ASN A 175 -12.13 15.19 -5.81
CA ASN A 175 -12.22 16.46 -6.54
C ASN A 175 -11.14 16.57 -7.63
N ALA A 176 -9.92 16.05 -7.40
CA ALA A 176 -8.87 15.97 -8.41
C ALA A 176 -9.30 15.05 -9.59
N ALA A 177 -9.87 13.87 -9.30
CA ALA A 177 -10.34 12.97 -10.33
C ALA A 177 -11.41 13.61 -11.24
N VAL A 178 -12.35 14.36 -10.66
CA VAL A 178 -13.38 15.09 -11.42
C VAL A 178 -12.76 16.15 -12.34
N ILE A 179 -11.74 16.89 -11.87
CA ILE A 179 -11.03 17.87 -12.71
C ILE A 179 -10.37 17.17 -13.91
N ASP A 180 -9.72 16.04 -13.69
CA ASP A 180 -9.07 15.29 -14.78
C ASP A 180 -10.11 14.68 -15.75
N GLU A 181 -11.23 14.17 -15.25
CA GLU A 181 -12.31 13.64 -16.09
C GLU A 181 -12.91 14.72 -17.01
N VAL A 182 -13.11 15.95 -16.48
CA VAL A 182 -13.57 17.10 -17.26
C VAL A 182 -12.62 17.42 -18.42
N ARG A 183 -11.30 17.26 -18.25
CA ARG A 183 -10.33 17.46 -19.34
C ARG A 183 -10.52 16.45 -20.47
N HIS A 184 -10.84 15.19 -20.14
CA HIS A 184 -11.06 14.14 -21.13
C HIS A 184 -12.37 14.32 -21.93
N LEU A 185 -13.40 14.91 -21.32
CA LEU A 185 -14.71 15.15 -21.96
C LEU A 185 -14.64 16.02 -23.23
N ALA A 186 -13.59 16.83 -23.39
CA ALA A 186 -13.40 17.69 -24.55
C ALA A 186 -13.31 16.90 -25.88
N ALA A 187 -12.72 15.70 -25.85
CA ALA A 187 -12.66 14.80 -27.01
C ALA A 187 -14.05 14.29 -27.44
N ASN A 188 -14.99 14.25 -26.50
CA ASN A 188 -16.37 13.81 -26.72
C ASN A 188 -17.33 14.97 -27.03
N GLY A 189 -16.78 16.17 -27.29
CA GLY A 189 -17.56 17.35 -27.67
C GLY A 189 -18.13 18.16 -26.50
N ILE A 190 -17.83 17.80 -25.25
CA ILE A 190 -18.27 18.52 -24.05
C ILE A 190 -17.08 19.34 -23.52
N LYS A 191 -17.09 20.64 -23.78
CA LYS A 191 -15.93 21.51 -23.54
C LYS A 191 -16.14 22.43 -22.34
N TYR A 192 -15.18 22.43 -21.43
CA TYR A 192 -15.03 23.38 -20.35
C TYR A 192 -13.65 24.07 -20.48
N PRO A 193 -13.52 25.34 -20.07
CA PRO A 193 -12.19 25.92 -19.84
C PRO A 193 -11.51 25.27 -18.63
N GLU A 194 -10.21 25.52 -18.42
CA GLU A 194 -9.55 25.16 -17.15
C GLU A 194 -10.30 25.83 -15.97
N PRO A 195 -10.51 25.11 -14.86
CA PRO A 195 -11.25 25.64 -13.72
C PRO A 195 -10.47 26.73 -13.00
N GLU A 196 -11.19 27.75 -12.53
CA GLU A 196 -10.64 28.69 -11.55
C GLU A 196 -10.55 27.98 -10.19
N LEU A 197 -9.34 27.87 -9.63
CA LEU A 197 -9.09 27.15 -8.38
C LEU A 197 -9.04 28.10 -7.19
N ASP A 198 -10.04 28.02 -6.32
CA ASP A 198 -10.00 28.62 -4.98
C ASP A 198 -9.55 27.55 -3.96
N ILE A 199 -8.27 27.64 -3.57
CA ILE A 199 -7.64 26.68 -2.66
C ILE A 199 -8.19 26.80 -1.23
N ASP A 200 -8.61 28.00 -0.81
CA ASP A 200 -9.18 28.19 0.53
C ASP A 200 -10.57 27.56 0.60
N MET A 201 -11.40 27.68 -0.44
CA MET A 201 -12.67 26.97 -0.54
C MET A 201 -12.49 25.45 -0.56
N LEU A 202 -11.50 24.93 -1.31
CA LEU A 202 -11.19 23.50 -1.34
C LEU A 202 -10.71 22.98 0.04
N ARG A 203 -9.88 23.76 0.73
CA ARG A 203 -9.43 23.45 2.10
C ARG A 203 -10.61 23.44 3.08
N ASN A 204 -11.47 24.44 3.02
CA ASN A 204 -12.66 24.54 3.86
C ASN A 204 -13.66 23.40 3.62
N TYR A 205 -13.82 22.95 2.37
CA TYR A 205 -14.61 21.76 2.05
C TYR A 205 -14.05 20.52 2.76
N LYS A 206 -12.75 20.25 2.62
CA LYS A 206 -12.06 19.14 3.29
C LYS A 206 -12.27 19.22 4.81
N GLU A 207 -12.07 20.39 5.41
CA GLU A 207 -12.26 20.61 6.85
C GLU A 207 -13.71 20.39 7.29
N GLY A 208 -14.68 20.83 6.48
CA GLY A 208 -16.10 20.57 6.72
C GLY A 208 -16.45 19.08 6.78
N VAL A 209 -15.87 18.27 5.89
CA VAL A 209 -16.04 16.81 5.89
C VAL A 209 -15.46 16.20 7.17
N VAL A 210 -14.23 16.56 7.53
CA VAL A 210 -13.57 16.06 8.76
C VAL A 210 -14.37 16.47 10.00
N ASN A 211 -14.75 17.74 10.12
CA ASN A 211 -15.48 18.29 11.27
C ASN A 211 -16.85 17.63 11.47
N ARG A 212 -17.57 17.34 10.37
CA ARG A 212 -18.84 16.61 10.44
C ARG A 212 -18.66 15.23 11.05
N LEU A 213 -17.64 14.50 10.63
CA LEU A 213 -17.37 13.13 11.08
C LEU A 213 -16.83 13.10 12.52
N THR A 214 -15.92 14.00 12.89
CA THR A 214 -15.41 14.09 14.27
C THR A 214 -16.51 14.48 15.26
N THR A 215 -17.42 15.38 14.85
CA THR A 215 -18.63 15.72 15.63
C THR A 215 -19.54 14.51 15.80
N GLY A 216 -19.71 13.71 14.74
CA GLY A 216 -20.44 12.44 14.80
C GLY A 216 -19.84 11.45 15.79
N LEU A 217 -18.52 11.25 15.78
CA LEU A 217 -17.81 10.38 16.74
C LEU A 217 -17.96 10.88 18.18
N LYS A 218 -17.86 12.19 18.42
CA LYS A 218 -18.10 12.78 19.74
C LYS A 218 -19.54 12.52 20.23
N GLY A 219 -20.52 12.66 19.34
CA GLY A 219 -21.91 12.33 19.62
C GLY A 219 -22.12 10.84 19.95
N MET A 220 -21.49 9.95 19.19
CA MET A 220 -21.55 8.50 19.42
C MET A 220 -20.91 8.08 20.74
N ALA A 221 -19.74 8.62 21.08
CA ALA A 221 -19.08 8.37 22.36
C ALA A 221 -19.99 8.77 23.53
N LYS A 222 -20.59 9.97 23.46
CA LYS A 222 -21.55 10.45 24.46
C LYS A 222 -22.78 9.55 24.55
N SER A 223 -23.35 9.13 23.42
CA SER A 223 -24.52 8.25 23.39
C SER A 223 -24.25 6.90 24.04
N ARG A 224 -23.03 6.38 23.88
CA ARG A 224 -22.56 5.12 24.48
C ARG A 224 -22.04 5.27 25.91
N LYS A 225 -22.05 6.50 26.46
CA LYS A 225 -21.50 6.82 27.80
C LYS A 225 -20.02 6.43 27.93
N VAL A 226 -19.27 6.56 26.84
CA VAL A 226 -17.81 6.41 26.83
C VAL A 226 -17.18 7.74 27.23
N ASP A 227 -16.40 7.72 28.31
CA ASP A 227 -15.68 8.91 28.76
C ASP A 227 -14.47 9.16 27.85
N VAL A 228 -14.31 10.39 27.36
CA VAL A 228 -13.14 10.80 26.57
C VAL A 228 -12.28 11.70 27.44
N ILE A 229 -11.10 11.22 27.80
CA ILE A 229 -10.13 11.93 28.63
C ILE A 229 -9.07 12.51 27.68
N GLN A 230 -9.07 13.84 27.54
CA GLN A 230 -8.11 14.52 26.70
C GLN A 230 -6.74 14.62 27.40
N GLY A 231 -5.76 13.86 26.94
CA GLY A 231 -4.41 13.89 27.51
C GLY A 231 -3.47 12.80 27.00
N GLU A 232 -2.20 12.95 27.35
CA GLU A 232 -1.14 11.99 27.03
C GLU A 232 -1.12 10.88 28.09
N GLY A 233 -1.57 9.68 27.71
CA GLY A 233 -1.54 8.50 28.56
C GLY A 233 -0.17 7.82 28.60
N GLN A 234 0.31 7.53 29.81
CA GLN A 234 1.52 6.77 30.08
C GLN A 234 1.21 5.69 31.13
N PHE A 235 1.62 4.45 30.90
CA PHE A 235 1.50 3.43 31.94
C PHE A 235 2.38 3.81 33.14
N VAL A 236 1.85 3.61 34.35
CA VAL A 236 2.57 3.78 35.62
C VAL A 236 2.56 2.49 36.46
N GLY A 237 1.94 1.44 35.93
CA GLY A 237 1.88 0.09 36.47
C GLY A 237 1.02 -0.80 35.57
N PRO A 238 0.85 -2.09 35.91
CA PRO A 238 0.09 -3.05 35.09
C PRO A 238 -1.42 -2.77 35.04
N ASN A 239 -1.95 -1.95 35.95
CA ASN A 239 -3.39 -1.65 36.06
C ASN A 239 -3.68 -0.14 36.19
N HIS A 240 -2.68 0.71 35.95
CA HIS A 240 -2.79 2.16 36.14
C HIS A 240 -2.12 2.93 35.01
N MET A 241 -2.80 3.98 34.55
CA MET A 241 -2.31 4.92 33.55
C MET A 241 -2.36 6.34 34.14
N GLU A 242 -1.25 7.07 34.06
CA GLU A 242 -1.23 8.51 34.31
C GLU A 242 -1.51 9.22 32.98
N VAL A 243 -2.44 10.16 33.00
CA VAL A 243 -2.85 10.97 31.87
C VAL A 243 -2.45 12.42 32.16
N ALA A 244 -1.42 12.91 31.47
CA ALA A 244 -1.10 14.33 31.49
C ALA A 244 -2.11 15.08 30.62
N LEU A 245 -2.97 15.88 31.23
CA LEU A 245 -4.10 16.51 30.53
C LEU A 245 -3.59 17.51 29.49
N THR A 246 -4.28 17.54 28.35
CA THR A 246 -3.92 18.42 27.23
C THR A 246 -5.11 19.26 26.79
N THR A 247 -4.80 20.37 26.12
CA THR A 247 -5.74 21.11 25.26
C THR A 247 -5.20 21.12 23.84
N SER A 248 -6.09 21.20 22.85
CA SER A 248 -5.70 21.30 21.44
C SER A 248 -6.82 21.93 20.63
N ASP A 249 -6.49 22.96 19.86
CA ASP A 249 -7.42 23.57 18.90
C ASP A 249 -7.50 22.75 17.61
N GLU A 250 -6.37 22.17 17.19
CA GLU A 250 -6.23 21.34 16.00
C GLU A 250 -5.62 19.96 16.32
N TYR A 251 -5.97 18.95 15.52
CA TYR A 251 -5.35 17.64 15.59
C TYR A 251 -3.83 17.76 15.30
N GLU A 252 -2.99 17.02 16.01
CA GLU A 252 -1.52 17.16 16.03
C GLU A 252 -0.93 18.40 16.74
N GLN A 253 -1.76 19.28 17.33
CA GLN A 253 -1.30 20.45 18.12
C GLN A 253 -1.80 20.42 19.57
N ALA A 254 -1.31 19.46 20.37
CA ALA A 254 -1.65 19.34 21.79
C ALA A 254 -0.64 20.08 22.69
N THR A 255 -1.16 20.79 23.69
CA THR A 255 -0.37 21.45 24.74
C THR A 255 -0.77 20.87 26.10
N GLN A 256 0.20 20.46 26.92
CA GLN A 256 -0.06 19.99 28.28
C GLN A 256 -0.53 21.14 29.18
N THR A 257 -1.56 20.89 29.99
CA THR A 257 -2.09 21.88 30.94
C THR A 257 -1.28 21.96 32.24
N GLY A 258 -0.46 20.94 32.50
CA GLY A 258 0.24 20.73 33.78
C GLY A 258 -0.56 19.89 34.79
N GLU A 259 -1.85 19.67 34.54
CA GLU A 259 -2.70 18.78 35.34
C GLU A 259 -2.51 17.32 34.94
N LYS A 260 -2.70 16.42 35.90
CA LYS A 260 -2.58 14.97 35.70
C LYS A 260 -3.75 14.25 36.31
N LYS A 261 -4.14 13.12 35.70
CA LYS A 261 -5.17 12.22 36.20
C LYS A 261 -4.68 10.78 36.15
N THR A 262 -4.83 10.04 37.23
CA THR A 262 -4.57 8.60 37.28
C THR A 262 -5.84 7.82 37.02
N VAL A 263 -5.80 6.91 36.06
CA VAL A 263 -6.91 6.04 35.69
C VAL A 263 -6.53 4.58 35.98
N ALA A 264 -7.33 3.91 36.80
CA ALA A 264 -7.24 2.46 37.03
C ALA A 264 -8.12 1.70 36.03
N PHE A 265 -7.67 0.50 35.65
CA PHE A 265 -8.38 -0.35 34.71
C PHE A 265 -8.30 -1.85 35.02
N LYS A 266 -9.38 -2.57 34.70
CA LYS A 266 -9.36 -4.05 34.66
C LYS A 266 -8.64 -4.53 33.40
N ASN A 267 -9.03 -4.01 32.24
CA ASN A 267 -8.39 -4.27 30.96
C ASN A 267 -7.90 -2.97 30.31
N CYS A 268 -6.83 -3.05 29.52
CA CYS A 268 -6.39 -1.94 28.67
C CYS A 268 -6.26 -2.39 27.22
N ILE A 269 -6.70 -1.56 26.28
CA ILE A 269 -6.50 -1.76 24.84
C ILE A 269 -5.60 -0.65 24.32
N ILE A 270 -4.37 -1.00 23.92
CA ILE A 270 -3.39 -0.07 23.38
C ILE A 270 -3.68 0.15 21.89
N ALA A 271 -4.07 1.37 21.52
CA ALA A 271 -4.40 1.79 20.16
C ALA A 271 -3.65 3.08 19.75
N ALA A 272 -2.44 3.30 20.28
CA ALA A 272 -1.67 4.54 20.12
C ALA A 272 -1.04 4.72 18.72
N GLY A 273 -1.34 3.81 17.78
CA GLY A 273 -1.07 3.95 16.35
C GLY A 273 0.41 4.10 15.98
N SER A 274 0.65 4.88 14.93
CA SER A 274 1.95 5.15 14.32
C SER A 274 2.17 6.65 14.09
N ARG A 275 3.36 7.04 13.63
CA ARG A 275 3.74 8.40 13.24
C ARG A 275 4.59 8.39 11.98
N VAL A 276 4.74 9.52 11.31
CA VAL A 276 5.62 9.65 10.14
C VAL A 276 7.07 9.32 10.52
N THR A 277 7.76 8.57 9.66
CA THR A 277 9.19 8.30 9.82
C THR A 277 9.98 9.56 9.48
N LYS A 278 10.73 10.11 10.45
CA LYS A 278 11.67 11.20 10.21
C LYS A 278 13.00 10.65 9.68
N LEU A 279 13.53 11.31 8.65
CA LEU A 279 14.87 11.03 8.12
C LEU A 279 15.87 12.01 8.75
N PRO A 280 16.86 11.57 9.55
CA PRO A 280 17.68 12.46 10.38
C PRO A 280 18.49 13.52 9.62
N PHE A 281 18.80 13.28 8.34
CA PHE A 281 19.59 14.19 7.51
C PHE A 281 18.76 15.29 6.84
N ILE A 282 17.43 15.24 6.94
CA ILE A 282 16.54 16.24 6.36
C ILE A 282 16.34 17.37 7.38
N PRO A 283 16.67 18.63 7.03
CA PRO A 283 16.49 19.77 7.94
C PRO A 283 15.01 20.16 8.06
N GLU A 284 14.68 20.90 9.12
CA GLU A 284 13.37 21.51 9.29
C GLU A 284 13.31 22.80 8.45
N ASP A 285 12.33 22.89 7.54
CA ASP A 285 12.03 24.06 6.71
C ASP A 285 10.53 24.01 6.37
N PRO A 286 9.77 25.12 6.35
CA PRO A 286 8.33 25.11 6.06
C PRO A 286 7.94 24.57 4.68
N ARG A 287 8.90 24.45 3.75
CA ARG A 287 8.72 23.83 2.42
C ARG A 287 8.94 22.33 2.44
N ILE A 288 9.47 21.78 3.53
CA ILE A 288 9.65 20.34 3.75
C ILE A 288 8.56 19.90 4.71
N PHE A 289 7.69 19.01 4.26
CA PHE A 289 6.54 18.58 5.05
C PHE A 289 6.23 17.10 4.86
N ASP A 290 5.45 16.56 5.78
CA ASP A 290 4.90 15.20 5.70
C ASP A 290 3.47 15.20 5.13
N SER A 291 2.78 14.08 5.25
CA SER A 291 1.38 13.95 4.81
C SER A 291 0.44 14.94 5.50
N THR A 292 0.65 15.29 6.77
CA THR A 292 -0.21 16.28 7.45
C THR A 292 -0.01 17.66 6.82
N GLY A 293 1.24 18.06 6.58
CA GLY A 293 1.53 19.33 5.92
C GLY A 293 1.02 19.40 4.47
N ALA A 294 1.05 18.29 3.73
CA ALA A 294 0.45 18.19 2.41
C ALA A 294 -1.09 18.37 2.45
N LEU A 295 -1.76 17.71 3.42
CA LEU A 295 -3.22 17.80 3.60
C LEU A 295 -3.69 19.17 4.11
N ALA A 296 -2.79 19.99 4.67
CA ALA A 296 -3.09 21.38 5.02
C ALA A 296 -3.30 22.26 3.78
N LEU A 297 -2.83 21.83 2.60
CA LEU A 297 -3.04 22.48 1.31
C LEU A 297 -2.78 24.00 1.34
N LYS A 298 -1.66 24.41 1.96
CA LYS A 298 -1.33 25.84 2.19
C LYS A 298 -1.11 26.61 0.89
N LYS A 299 -0.48 25.97 -0.10
CA LYS A 299 -0.16 26.52 -1.42
C LYS A 299 0.01 25.38 -2.43
N VAL A 300 -0.14 25.68 -3.71
CA VAL A 300 0.20 24.77 -4.82
C VAL A 300 1.62 25.11 -5.30
N PRO A 301 2.65 24.29 -5.00
CA PRO A 301 4.01 24.53 -5.49
C PRO A 301 4.12 24.34 -7.00
N GLY A 302 5.05 25.03 -7.66
CA GLY A 302 5.31 24.82 -9.08
C GLY A 302 5.97 23.46 -9.33
N LYS A 303 6.99 23.12 -8.53
CA LYS A 303 7.66 21.82 -8.55
C LYS A 303 7.76 21.22 -7.14
N MET A 304 7.37 19.95 -6.99
CA MET A 304 7.42 19.22 -5.71
C MET A 304 8.16 17.90 -5.85
N LEU A 305 9.06 17.61 -4.89
CA LEU A 305 9.66 16.29 -4.74
C LEU A 305 8.84 15.44 -3.77
N ILE A 306 8.65 14.17 -4.10
CA ILE A 306 8.12 13.15 -3.19
C ILE A 306 9.24 12.18 -2.82
N ILE A 307 9.61 12.14 -1.54
CA ILE A 307 10.57 11.17 -0.99
C ILE A 307 9.80 9.96 -0.47
N GLY A 308 9.86 8.85 -1.21
CA GLY A 308 9.13 7.61 -0.96
C GLY A 308 8.05 7.36 -2.01
N GLY A 309 8.17 6.26 -2.75
CA GLY A 309 7.26 5.81 -3.80
C GLY A 309 6.07 4.99 -3.30
N GLY A 310 5.71 5.14 -2.03
CA GLY A 310 4.57 4.47 -1.40
C GLY A 310 3.23 5.15 -1.71
N ILE A 311 2.14 4.46 -1.38
CA ILE A 311 0.75 4.89 -1.66
C ILE A 311 0.49 6.33 -1.23
N ILE A 312 0.83 6.70 0.01
CA ILE A 312 0.56 8.04 0.56
C ILE A 312 1.20 9.15 -0.29
N GLY A 313 2.47 8.97 -0.67
CA GLY A 313 3.19 9.95 -1.48
C GLY A 313 2.57 10.11 -2.87
N LEU A 314 2.18 9.00 -3.50
CA LEU A 314 1.60 8.99 -4.84
C LEU A 314 0.16 9.53 -4.86
N GLU A 315 -0.64 9.27 -3.82
CA GLU A 315 -1.96 9.89 -3.62
C GLU A 315 -1.84 11.41 -3.51
N MET A 316 -0.92 11.91 -2.67
CA MET A 316 -0.68 13.35 -2.54
C MET A 316 -0.13 13.95 -3.85
N GLY A 317 0.79 13.25 -4.51
CA GLY A 317 1.27 13.63 -5.83
C GLY A 317 0.13 13.80 -6.83
N THR A 318 -0.80 12.85 -6.88
CA THR A 318 -1.97 12.92 -7.77
C THR A 318 -2.77 14.20 -7.55
N VAL A 319 -3.13 14.52 -6.29
CA VAL A 319 -3.85 15.75 -5.94
C VAL A 319 -3.08 16.99 -6.41
N TYR A 320 -1.82 17.12 -6.01
CA TYR A 320 -1.01 18.29 -6.31
C TYR A 320 -0.76 18.46 -7.82
N SER A 321 -0.55 17.36 -8.54
CA SER A 321 -0.37 17.39 -9.99
C SER A 321 -1.59 17.92 -10.70
N THR A 322 -2.79 17.45 -10.33
CA THR A 322 -4.03 17.93 -10.94
C THR A 322 -4.27 19.42 -10.67
N LEU A 323 -3.86 19.90 -9.49
CA LEU A 323 -3.90 21.32 -9.13
C LEU A 323 -2.82 22.18 -9.82
N GLY A 324 -1.86 21.56 -10.52
CA GLY A 324 -0.88 22.26 -11.37
C GLY A 324 0.60 22.03 -11.02
N THR A 325 0.92 21.22 -10.01
CA THR A 325 2.30 20.95 -9.59
C THR A 325 3.00 19.95 -10.53
N ARG A 326 4.26 20.21 -10.90
CA ARG A 326 5.15 19.21 -11.51
C ARG A 326 5.82 18.36 -10.43
N LEU A 327 5.88 17.05 -10.64
CA LEU A 327 6.36 16.11 -9.64
C LEU A 327 7.70 15.50 -10.01
N ASP A 328 8.56 15.30 -9.03
CA ASP A 328 9.56 14.22 -9.04
C ASP A 328 9.24 13.25 -7.92
N VAL A 329 9.53 11.97 -8.11
CA VAL A 329 9.45 10.95 -7.04
C VAL A 329 10.76 10.19 -6.94
N VAL A 330 11.24 9.99 -5.72
CA VAL A 330 12.41 9.16 -5.42
C VAL A 330 12.03 7.98 -4.54
N GLU A 331 12.47 6.80 -4.94
CA GLU A 331 12.28 5.54 -4.22
C GLU A 331 13.59 4.76 -4.17
N MET A 332 13.95 4.30 -2.97
CA MET A 332 15.17 3.54 -2.76
C MET A 332 15.04 2.10 -3.26
N MET A 333 13.82 1.56 -3.26
CA MET A 333 13.51 0.23 -3.77
C MET A 333 13.38 0.21 -5.30
N ASP A 334 13.18 -0.98 -5.85
CA ASP A 334 13.15 -1.27 -7.29
C ASP A 334 11.88 -0.85 -8.02
N GLY A 335 10.92 -0.24 -7.31
CA GLY A 335 9.67 0.20 -7.91
C GLY A 335 8.75 0.91 -6.94
N LEU A 336 7.72 1.54 -7.49
CA LEU A 336 6.67 2.23 -6.75
C LEU A 336 5.66 1.22 -6.16
N MET A 337 4.82 1.69 -5.23
CA MET A 337 3.75 0.90 -4.59
C MET A 337 4.22 -0.50 -4.14
N GLN A 338 5.29 -0.54 -3.34
CA GLN A 338 5.87 -1.78 -2.85
C GLN A 338 4.81 -2.66 -2.17
N GLY A 339 4.79 -3.94 -2.52
CA GLY A 339 3.78 -4.92 -2.10
C GLY A 339 2.73 -5.26 -3.17
N ALA A 340 2.41 -4.33 -4.08
CA ALA A 340 1.52 -4.61 -5.22
C ALA A 340 2.29 -5.32 -6.36
N ASP A 341 1.62 -6.20 -7.11
CA ASP A 341 2.26 -6.82 -8.27
C ASP A 341 2.62 -5.79 -9.35
N ARG A 342 3.74 -6.03 -10.03
CA ARG A 342 4.34 -5.07 -10.97
C ARG A 342 3.49 -4.82 -12.22
N ASP A 343 2.68 -5.78 -12.63
CA ASP A 343 1.75 -5.63 -13.77
C ASP A 343 0.65 -4.60 -13.48
N LEU A 344 0.10 -4.56 -12.26
CA LEU A 344 -0.84 -3.50 -11.86
C LEU A 344 -0.14 -2.13 -11.84
N VAL A 345 1.03 -2.07 -11.22
CA VAL A 345 1.79 -0.81 -11.07
C VAL A 345 2.23 -0.27 -12.43
N LYS A 346 2.54 -1.14 -13.40
CA LYS A 346 2.91 -0.73 -14.77
C LYS A 346 1.79 0.02 -15.48
N VAL A 347 0.53 -0.43 -15.32
CA VAL A 347 -0.64 0.27 -15.88
C VAL A 347 -0.82 1.64 -15.22
N TRP A 348 -0.74 1.69 -13.89
CA TRP A 348 -0.81 2.95 -13.15
C TRP A 348 0.29 3.92 -13.56
N GLN A 349 1.52 3.44 -13.66
CA GLN A 349 2.68 4.28 -13.98
C GLN A 349 2.56 4.86 -15.37
N LYS A 350 2.25 4.03 -16.38
CA LYS A 350 2.01 4.50 -17.76
C LYS A 350 0.92 5.58 -17.83
N ALA A 351 -0.16 5.42 -17.05
CA ALA A 351 -1.25 6.40 -17.00
C ALA A 351 -0.84 7.73 -16.32
N ASN A 352 0.19 7.73 -15.47
CA ASN A 352 0.59 8.91 -14.68
C ASN A 352 1.96 9.47 -15.04
N GLU A 353 2.71 8.86 -15.95
CA GLU A 353 4.04 9.33 -16.38
C GLU A 353 4.05 10.81 -16.74
N TYR A 354 3.01 11.30 -17.42
CA TYR A 354 2.89 12.71 -17.79
C TYR A 354 2.91 13.68 -16.61
N ARG A 355 2.61 13.23 -15.38
CA ARG A 355 2.59 14.04 -14.15
C ARG A 355 3.98 14.28 -13.57
N PHE A 356 4.95 13.44 -13.92
CA PHE A 356 6.30 13.45 -13.36
C PHE A 356 7.31 13.99 -14.36
N ASP A 357 8.28 14.76 -13.89
CA ASP A 357 9.49 15.05 -14.67
C ASP A 357 10.50 13.89 -14.51
N ASN A 358 10.59 13.29 -13.31
CA ASN A 358 11.44 12.15 -13.02
C ASN A 358 10.76 11.14 -12.07
N ILE A 359 10.85 9.85 -12.44
CA ILE A 359 10.55 8.71 -11.56
C ILE A 359 11.88 8.00 -11.24
N MET A 360 12.41 8.25 -10.06
CA MET A 360 13.76 7.83 -9.64
C MET A 360 13.69 6.64 -8.69
N ILE A 361 13.56 5.43 -9.25
CA ILE A 361 13.66 4.15 -8.51
C ILE A 361 15.13 3.75 -8.30
N ASN A 362 15.39 2.83 -7.37
CA ASN A 362 16.75 2.43 -6.97
C ASN A 362 17.67 3.63 -6.67
N THR A 363 17.10 4.71 -6.13
CA THR A 363 17.78 6.00 -5.97
C THR A 363 17.67 6.48 -4.52
N LYS A 364 18.78 6.95 -3.97
CA LYS A 364 18.86 7.50 -2.62
C LYS A 364 18.86 9.02 -2.65
N THR A 365 18.19 9.64 -1.70
CA THR A 365 18.40 11.05 -1.36
C THR A 365 19.60 11.17 -0.43
N VAL A 366 20.61 11.94 -0.81
CA VAL A 366 21.87 12.05 -0.03
C VAL A 366 22.08 13.41 0.63
N ALA A 367 21.46 14.46 0.09
CA ALA A 367 21.48 15.79 0.71
C ALA A 367 20.17 16.54 0.46
N VAL A 368 19.72 17.31 1.44
CA VAL A 368 18.57 18.21 1.35
C VAL A 368 18.97 19.55 1.94
N GLU A 369 19.06 20.57 1.10
CA GLU A 369 19.61 21.89 1.42
C GLU A 369 18.60 22.99 1.09
N PRO A 370 17.87 23.52 2.09
CA PRO A 370 17.03 24.68 1.90
C PRO A 370 17.88 25.93 1.59
N LYS A 371 17.54 26.62 0.51
CA LYS A 371 18.10 27.91 0.11
C LYS A 371 16.98 28.96 0.00
N GLU A 372 17.32 30.20 -0.28
CA GLU A 372 16.33 31.29 -0.39
C GLU A 372 15.30 31.02 -1.50
N ASP A 373 15.76 30.54 -2.65
CA ASP A 373 14.95 30.33 -3.86
C ASP A 373 14.29 28.95 -3.96
N GLY A 374 14.59 28.00 -3.06
CA GLY A 374 14.00 26.66 -3.08
C GLY A 374 14.73 25.66 -2.19
N VAL A 375 14.26 24.42 -2.18
CA VAL A 375 14.95 23.30 -1.52
C VAL A 375 15.73 22.54 -2.57
N TYR A 376 17.06 22.45 -2.40
CA TYR A 376 17.93 21.71 -3.31
C TYR A 376 18.14 20.31 -2.77
N VAL A 377 17.95 19.30 -3.61
CA VAL A 377 18.06 17.89 -3.22
C VAL A 377 19.02 17.17 -4.15
N THR A 378 19.96 16.44 -3.55
CA THR A 378 20.96 15.64 -4.26
C THR A 378 20.61 14.16 -4.16
N PHE A 379 20.75 13.45 -5.27
CA PHE A 379 20.41 12.04 -5.40
C PHE A 379 21.60 11.19 -5.81
N GLU A 380 21.61 9.93 -5.40
CA GLU A 380 22.54 8.90 -5.86
C GLU A 380 21.76 7.69 -6.38
N GLY A 381 21.91 7.39 -7.67
CA GLY A 381 21.23 6.26 -8.32
C GLY A 381 21.59 6.21 -9.81
N THR A 382 21.37 5.06 -10.45
CA THR A 382 21.80 4.83 -11.84
C THR A 382 21.18 5.83 -12.83
N ASN A 383 19.91 6.20 -12.60
CA ASN A 383 19.17 7.13 -13.47
C ASN A 383 18.87 8.48 -12.78
N ALA A 384 19.56 8.77 -11.67
CA ALA A 384 19.35 10.00 -10.92
C ALA A 384 20.04 11.19 -11.63
N PRO A 385 19.44 12.39 -11.61
CA PRO A 385 20.12 13.60 -12.05
C PRO A 385 21.43 13.81 -11.26
N LYS A 386 22.52 14.12 -11.96
CA LYS A 386 23.84 14.33 -11.33
C LYS A 386 23.92 15.62 -10.52
N GLU A 387 23.24 16.66 -10.99
CA GLU A 387 23.21 17.96 -10.33
C GLU A 387 22.08 18.02 -9.28
N PRO A 388 22.28 18.73 -8.17
CA PRO A 388 21.20 18.98 -7.20
C PRO A 388 19.97 19.61 -7.87
N GLN A 389 18.79 19.05 -7.61
CA GLN A 389 17.54 19.51 -8.18
C GLN A 389 16.84 20.49 -7.23
N ARG A 390 16.34 21.62 -7.77
CA ARG A 390 15.58 22.63 -7.02
C ARG A 390 14.09 22.29 -6.99
N TYR A 391 13.47 22.37 -5.81
CA TYR A 391 12.04 22.19 -5.60
C TYR A 391 11.45 23.36 -4.80
N ASP A 392 10.18 23.67 -5.04
CA ASP A 392 9.44 24.67 -4.24
C ASP A 392 8.86 24.05 -2.96
N ALA A 393 8.75 22.71 -2.94
CA ALA A 393 8.27 21.89 -1.84
C ALA A 393 8.87 20.47 -1.87
N VAL A 394 9.03 19.85 -0.71
CA VAL A 394 9.44 18.45 -0.56
C VAL A 394 8.47 17.75 0.38
N LEU A 395 7.80 16.71 -0.12
CA LEU A 395 6.96 15.81 0.65
C LEU A 395 7.80 14.60 1.11
N VAL A 396 7.98 14.44 2.42
CA VAL A 396 8.61 13.26 3.02
C VAL A 396 7.55 12.21 3.34
N ALA A 397 7.46 11.19 2.50
CA ALA A 397 6.51 10.08 2.60
C ALA A 397 7.21 8.70 2.73
N ALA A 398 8.33 8.66 3.47
CA ALA A 398 9.21 7.50 3.63
C ALA A 398 8.68 6.41 4.59
N GLY A 399 7.36 6.29 4.74
CA GLY A 399 6.70 5.34 5.62
C GLY A 399 6.43 5.86 7.04
N ARG A 400 6.01 4.95 7.91
CA ARG A 400 5.52 5.24 9.26
C ARG A 400 6.12 4.29 10.29
N ALA A 401 6.31 4.77 11.51
CA ALA A 401 6.85 4.02 12.64
C ALA A 401 5.80 3.88 13.76
N PRO A 402 5.68 2.70 14.40
CA PRO A 402 4.74 2.49 15.51
C PRO A 402 5.15 3.27 16.78
N ASN A 403 4.16 3.57 17.63
CA ASN A 403 4.35 4.38 18.84
C ASN A 403 4.56 3.57 20.13
N GLY A 404 4.82 2.25 20.07
CA GLY A 404 4.90 1.38 21.25
C GLY A 404 5.95 1.77 22.29
N LYS A 405 7.04 2.42 21.86
CA LYS A 405 8.10 2.92 22.76
C LYS A 405 7.76 4.25 23.46
N LEU A 406 6.60 4.84 23.19
CA LEU A 406 6.26 6.20 23.60
C LEU A 406 5.13 6.27 24.65
N ILE A 407 4.75 5.15 25.25
CA ILE A 407 3.58 5.03 26.14
C ILE A 407 3.90 4.47 27.54
N GLY A 408 5.19 4.29 27.84
CA GLY A 408 5.63 3.71 29.12
C GLY A 408 5.25 2.24 29.30
N ALA A 409 5.04 1.51 28.19
CA ALA A 409 4.57 0.12 28.16
C ALA A 409 5.36 -0.81 29.09
N GLU A 410 6.66 -0.56 29.25
CA GLU A 410 7.55 -1.32 30.11
C GLU A 410 7.12 -1.29 31.59
N LYS A 411 6.52 -0.19 32.05
CA LYS A 411 6.01 -0.06 33.42
C LYS A 411 4.80 -0.95 33.66
N ALA A 412 4.07 -1.34 32.62
CA ALA A 412 3.00 -2.31 32.70
C ALA A 412 3.47 -3.77 32.49
N GLY A 413 4.76 -3.99 32.22
CA GLY A 413 5.29 -5.31 31.87
C GLY A 413 5.07 -5.71 30.42
N VAL A 414 4.59 -4.80 29.57
CA VAL A 414 4.32 -5.06 28.15
C VAL A 414 5.62 -5.02 27.36
N ALA A 415 5.88 -6.07 26.58
CA ALA A 415 7.03 -6.19 25.71
C ALA A 415 6.82 -5.36 24.43
N VAL A 416 7.86 -4.61 24.04
CA VAL A 416 7.88 -3.79 22.82
C VAL A 416 9.12 -4.17 22.02
N SER A 417 8.95 -4.49 20.75
CA SER A 417 10.05 -4.82 19.84
C SER A 417 11.00 -3.63 19.62
N ASP A 418 12.19 -3.89 19.10
CA ASP A 418 13.18 -2.85 18.79
C ASP A 418 12.67 -1.83 17.77
N ARG A 419 11.80 -2.26 16.85
CA ARG A 419 11.16 -1.39 15.86
C ARG A 419 9.96 -0.61 16.42
N GLY A 420 9.57 -0.88 17.67
CA GLY A 420 8.50 -0.18 18.38
C GLY A 420 7.12 -0.77 18.23
N PHE A 421 6.98 -1.96 17.62
CA PHE A 421 5.73 -2.72 17.58
C PHE A 421 5.50 -3.46 18.90
N ILE A 422 4.22 -3.64 19.26
CA ILE A 422 3.77 -4.50 20.35
C ILE A 422 3.18 -5.75 19.72
N GLU A 423 3.89 -6.87 19.78
CA GLU A 423 3.41 -8.14 19.23
C GLU A 423 2.23 -8.66 20.06
N VAL A 424 1.24 -9.26 19.38
CA VAL A 424 0.02 -9.78 20.01
C VAL A 424 -0.33 -11.16 19.47
N ASP A 425 -1.09 -11.92 20.24
CA ASP A 425 -1.70 -13.17 19.78
C ASP A 425 -2.96 -12.93 18.93
N LYS A 426 -3.60 -13.99 18.43
CA LYS A 426 -4.85 -13.89 17.65
C LYS A 426 -6.03 -13.30 18.42
N GLN A 427 -5.98 -13.23 19.76
CA GLN A 427 -7.00 -12.57 20.59
C GLN A 427 -6.64 -11.10 20.86
N MET A 428 -5.60 -10.58 20.20
CA MET A 428 -5.06 -9.23 20.36
C MET A 428 -4.41 -9.00 21.73
N ARG A 429 -4.09 -10.05 22.48
CA ARG A 429 -3.42 -9.93 23.78
C ARG A 429 -1.93 -9.71 23.60
N THR A 430 -1.37 -8.83 24.40
CA THR A 430 0.08 -8.72 24.58
C THR A 430 0.62 -9.89 25.43
N ASN A 431 1.90 -9.87 25.79
CA ASN A 431 2.45 -10.79 26.78
C ASN A 431 1.84 -10.63 28.19
N VAL A 432 1.10 -9.53 28.45
CA VAL A 432 0.35 -9.29 29.68
C VAL A 432 -1.14 -9.57 29.41
N PRO A 433 -1.76 -10.62 30.02
CA PRO A 433 -3.04 -11.16 29.55
C PRO A 433 -4.25 -10.21 29.54
N HIS A 434 -4.27 -9.21 30.43
CA HIS A 434 -5.35 -8.21 30.53
C HIS A 434 -5.02 -6.91 29.77
N ILE A 435 -3.91 -6.87 29.04
CA ILE A 435 -3.53 -5.75 28.18
C ILE A 435 -3.48 -6.24 26.74
N TYR A 436 -4.27 -5.59 25.90
CA TYR A 436 -4.40 -5.84 24.47
C TYR A 436 -3.70 -4.74 23.68
N ALA A 437 -3.38 -5.00 22.42
CA ALA A 437 -2.92 -3.97 21.49
C ALA A 437 -3.52 -4.20 20.10
N ILE A 438 -3.80 -3.12 19.36
CA ILE A 438 -4.49 -3.17 18.05
C ILE A 438 -4.00 -2.07 17.09
N GLY A 439 -4.23 -2.27 15.80
CA GLY A 439 -3.98 -1.30 14.74
C GLY A 439 -2.52 -1.23 14.31
N ASP A 440 -2.06 -0.04 13.91
CA ASP A 440 -0.70 0.14 13.39
C ASP A 440 0.39 -0.23 14.39
N ILE A 441 0.09 -0.17 15.69
CA ILE A 441 1.08 -0.40 16.75
C ILE A 441 1.47 -1.87 16.88
N VAL A 442 0.65 -2.80 16.35
CA VAL A 442 0.91 -4.24 16.46
C VAL A 442 1.60 -4.85 15.25
N GLY A 443 1.50 -4.22 14.09
CA GLY A 443 2.16 -4.73 12.89
C GLY A 443 1.59 -4.21 11.58
N GLN A 444 2.22 -4.65 10.49
CA GLN A 444 1.74 -4.41 9.13
C GLN A 444 0.57 -5.34 8.77
N PRO A 445 -0.28 -5.00 7.79
CA PRO A 445 -0.33 -3.70 7.12
C PRO A 445 -0.97 -2.61 8.01
N MET A 446 -0.40 -1.40 8.03
CA MET A 446 -0.93 -0.25 8.78
C MET A 446 -2.17 0.36 8.08
N LEU A 447 -3.33 -0.29 8.26
CA LEU A 447 -4.58 0.03 7.58
C LEU A 447 -5.74 0.19 8.58
N ALA A 448 -6.62 1.15 8.31
CA ALA A 448 -7.72 1.50 9.20
C ALA A 448 -8.73 0.36 9.38
N HIS A 449 -9.11 -0.34 8.30
CA HIS A 449 -10.01 -1.49 8.37
C HIS A 449 -9.43 -2.66 9.16
N LYS A 450 -8.12 -2.93 9.06
CA LYS A 450 -7.45 -3.89 9.95
C LYS A 450 -7.64 -3.49 11.42
N ALA A 451 -7.32 -2.23 11.74
CA ALA A 451 -7.42 -1.72 13.11
C ALA A 451 -8.83 -1.82 13.68
N VAL A 452 -9.87 -1.56 12.88
CA VAL A 452 -11.28 -1.68 13.30
C VAL A 452 -11.62 -3.12 13.67
N HIS A 453 -11.29 -4.09 12.81
CA HIS A 453 -11.58 -5.50 13.06
C HIS A 453 -10.78 -6.08 14.25
N GLU A 454 -9.49 -5.74 14.36
CA GLU A 454 -8.67 -6.05 15.55
C GLU A 454 -9.29 -5.45 16.81
N GLY A 455 -9.83 -4.23 16.73
CA GLY A 455 -10.50 -3.55 17.83
C GLY A 455 -11.77 -4.25 18.32
N HIS A 456 -12.60 -4.75 17.41
CA HIS A 456 -13.79 -5.54 17.79
C HIS A 456 -13.39 -6.83 18.52
N VAL A 457 -12.40 -7.57 18.00
CA VAL A 457 -11.88 -8.78 18.65
C VAL A 457 -11.36 -8.49 20.06
N ALA A 458 -10.57 -7.43 20.24
CA ALA A 458 -10.04 -7.05 21.55
C ALA A 458 -11.16 -6.69 22.55
N ALA A 459 -12.19 -5.97 22.09
CA ALA A 459 -13.34 -5.59 22.90
C ALA A 459 -14.18 -6.79 23.35
N GLU A 460 -14.49 -7.71 22.44
CA GLU A 460 -15.20 -8.96 22.75
C GLU A 460 -14.44 -9.81 23.77
N ASN A 461 -13.10 -9.89 23.64
CA ASN A 461 -12.26 -10.58 24.64
C ASN A 461 -12.24 -9.87 26.00
N CYS A 462 -12.31 -8.54 26.04
CA CYS A 462 -12.49 -7.79 27.30
C CYS A 462 -13.84 -8.08 27.97
N ALA A 463 -14.89 -8.37 27.20
CA ALA A 463 -16.20 -8.79 27.69
C ALA A 463 -16.27 -10.28 28.08
N GLY A 464 -15.19 -11.05 27.87
CA GLY A 464 -15.11 -12.46 28.22
C GLY A 464 -15.56 -13.42 27.11
N HIS A 465 -15.83 -12.91 25.90
CA HIS A 465 -16.05 -13.75 24.72
C HIS A 465 -14.71 -14.35 24.24
N LYS A 466 -14.78 -15.44 23.47
CA LYS A 466 -13.60 -16.06 22.85
C LYS A 466 -13.52 -15.65 21.38
N ALA A 467 -12.99 -14.44 21.16
CA ALA A 467 -12.87 -13.87 19.83
C ALA A 467 -11.44 -13.98 19.30
N PHE A 468 -11.29 -14.23 17.99
CA PHE A 468 -10.00 -14.35 17.32
C PHE A 468 -10.01 -13.54 16.03
N PHE A 469 -8.92 -12.81 15.79
CA PHE A 469 -8.65 -12.17 14.51
C PHE A 469 -8.05 -13.23 13.57
N ASP A 470 -8.93 -13.88 12.82
CA ASP A 470 -8.58 -14.94 11.85
C ASP A 470 -9.02 -14.53 10.44
N ALA A 471 -8.79 -13.26 10.07
CA ALA A 471 -8.97 -12.81 8.70
C ALA A 471 -7.87 -13.43 7.84
N ARG A 472 -8.25 -14.24 6.83
CA ARG A 472 -7.30 -14.77 5.85
C ARG A 472 -6.73 -13.66 4.99
N VAL A 473 -7.52 -12.61 4.77
CA VAL A 473 -7.14 -11.54 3.86
C VAL A 473 -7.46 -10.15 4.38
N ILE A 474 -6.57 -9.21 4.06
CA ILE A 474 -6.73 -7.78 4.33
C ILE A 474 -6.44 -7.05 3.00
N PRO A 475 -7.41 -6.30 2.43
CA PRO A 475 -7.19 -5.61 1.16
C PRO A 475 -6.27 -4.40 1.31
N GLY A 476 -5.45 -4.16 0.29
CA GLY A 476 -4.67 -2.94 0.08
C GLY A 476 -5.21 -2.16 -1.11
N VAL A 477 -5.33 -0.84 -0.98
CA VAL A 477 -5.82 0.04 -2.05
C VAL A 477 -4.98 1.31 -2.10
N ALA A 478 -4.45 1.62 -3.27
CA ALA A 478 -3.99 2.96 -3.63
C ALA A 478 -5.11 3.69 -4.36
N TYR A 479 -5.62 4.78 -3.79
CA TYR A 479 -6.71 5.58 -4.36
C TYR A 479 -6.19 6.62 -5.36
N THR A 480 -5.17 6.23 -6.14
CA THR A 480 -4.65 7.00 -7.26
C THR A 480 -5.61 6.94 -8.46
N ALA A 481 -5.26 7.58 -9.58
CA ALA A 481 -6.02 7.48 -10.83
C ALA A 481 -5.13 6.87 -11.94
N PRO A 482 -5.32 5.60 -12.36
CA PRO A 482 -6.31 4.64 -11.86
C PRO A 482 -6.01 4.17 -10.43
N GLU A 483 -7.02 3.61 -9.75
CA GLU A 483 -6.81 2.96 -8.46
C GLU A 483 -6.02 1.66 -8.67
N VAL A 484 -5.26 1.26 -7.66
CA VAL A 484 -4.58 -0.05 -7.61
C VAL A 484 -5.02 -0.76 -6.34
N ALA A 485 -5.90 -1.75 -6.50
CA ALA A 485 -6.47 -2.52 -5.40
C ALA A 485 -6.00 -3.97 -5.48
N TRP A 486 -5.69 -4.59 -4.34
CA TRP A 486 -5.33 -6.01 -4.28
C TRP A 486 -5.66 -6.61 -2.92
N VAL A 487 -5.75 -7.93 -2.89
CA VAL A 487 -6.02 -8.70 -1.68
C VAL A 487 -5.42 -10.11 -1.77
N GLY A 488 -5.03 -10.67 -0.63
CA GLY A 488 -4.52 -12.03 -0.53
C GLY A 488 -3.11 -12.21 -1.10
N VAL A 489 -2.84 -13.38 -1.65
CA VAL A 489 -1.57 -13.77 -2.26
C VAL A 489 -1.36 -12.98 -3.56
N THR A 490 -0.17 -12.39 -3.71
CA THR A 490 0.28 -11.73 -4.94
C THR A 490 1.20 -12.67 -5.72
N GLU A 491 1.49 -12.39 -6.99
CA GLU A 491 2.50 -13.16 -7.73
C GLU A 491 3.89 -13.04 -7.08
N LEU A 492 4.21 -11.85 -6.55
CA LEU A 492 5.42 -11.60 -5.78
C LEU A 492 5.50 -12.48 -4.52
N SER A 493 4.43 -12.55 -3.72
CA SER A 493 4.43 -13.37 -2.50
C SER A 493 4.39 -14.87 -2.81
N ALA A 494 3.64 -15.29 -3.81
CA ALA A 494 3.60 -16.67 -4.27
C ALA A 494 5.00 -17.15 -4.71
N LYS A 495 5.72 -16.34 -5.49
CA LYS A 495 7.10 -16.64 -5.91
C LYS A 495 8.05 -16.72 -4.72
N ALA A 496 7.95 -15.78 -3.77
CA ALA A 496 8.78 -15.77 -2.57
C ALA A 496 8.54 -16.99 -1.65
N GLU A 497 7.29 -17.46 -1.58
CA GLU A 497 6.90 -18.64 -0.79
C GLU A 497 7.08 -19.98 -1.54
N GLY A 498 7.42 -19.96 -2.83
CA GLY A 498 7.46 -21.16 -3.67
C GLY A 498 6.08 -21.80 -3.91
N ARG A 499 5.00 -21.02 -3.77
CA ARG A 499 3.63 -21.48 -3.96
C ARG A 499 3.28 -21.55 -5.45
N LYS A 500 2.74 -22.68 -5.88
CA LYS A 500 2.24 -22.85 -7.26
C LYS A 500 0.87 -22.20 -7.40
N ILE A 501 0.73 -21.35 -8.41
CA ILE A 501 -0.50 -20.59 -8.65
C ILE A 501 -0.96 -20.70 -10.09
N ILE A 502 -2.25 -20.49 -10.30
CA ILE A 502 -2.86 -20.25 -11.61
C ILE A 502 -3.35 -18.81 -11.62
N LYS A 503 -2.90 -18.03 -12.61
CA LYS A 503 -3.35 -16.65 -12.83
C LYS A 503 -4.36 -16.61 -13.96
N ALA A 504 -5.44 -15.86 -13.76
CA ALA A 504 -6.37 -15.48 -14.81
C ALA A 504 -6.52 -13.95 -14.83
N ASN A 505 -6.49 -13.36 -16.02
CA ASN A 505 -6.52 -11.91 -16.20
C ASN A 505 -7.54 -11.57 -17.28
N PHE A 506 -8.47 -10.68 -16.94
CA PHE A 506 -9.42 -10.09 -17.86
C PHE A 506 -9.02 -8.63 -18.16
N PRO A 507 -8.55 -8.33 -19.38
CA PRO A 507 -8.17 -6.98 -19.78
C PRO A 507 -9.40 -6.11 -20.00
N TRP A 508 -9.41 -4.89 -19.46
CA TRP A 508 -10.54 -3.98 -19.63
C TRP A 508 -10.67 -3.41 -21.05
N ALA A 509 -9.67 -3.64 -21.92
CA ALA A 509 -9.76 -3.46 -23.36
C ALA A 509 -10.87 -4.31 -24.00
N ALA A 510 -11.33 -5.37 -23.33
CA ALA A 510 -12.48 -6.19 -23.75
C ALA A 510 -13.78 -5.82 -23.01
N SER A 511 -13.75 -4.88 -22.05
CA SER A 511 -14.94 -4.45 -21.32
C SER A 511 -15.63 -3.31 -22.07
N GLY A 512 -16.84 -3.57 -22.57
CA GLY A 512 -17.68 -2.51 -23.16
C GLY A 512 -17.93 -1.34 -22.21
N ARG A 513 -18.03 -1.61 -20.89
CA ARG A 513 -18.17 -0.56 -19.87
C ARG A 513 -16.90 0.29 -19.74
N ALA A 514 -15.73 -0.33 -19.69
CA ALA A 514 -14.48 0.41 -19.54
C ALA A 514 -14.18 1.26 -20.78
N ILE A 515 -14.42 0.73 -21.98
CA ILE A 515 -14.32 1.48 -23.24
C ILE A 515 -15.26 2.69 -23.22
N ALA A 516 -16.53 2.50 -22.85
CA ALA A 516 -17.51 3.59 -22.78
C ALA A 516 -17.12 4.68 -21.77
N ASN A 517 -16.42 4.30 -20.70
CA ASN A 517 -15.94 5.21 -19.66
C ASN A 517 -14.54 5.80 -19.96
N GLY A 518 -13.85 5.36 -21.01
CA GLY A 518 -12.49 5.81 -21.33
C GLY A 518 -11.41 5.28 -20.37
N CYS A 519 -11.62 4.11 -19.77
CA CYS A 519 -10.69 3.48 -18.82
C CYS A 519 -10.33 2.03 -19.19
N ASP A 520 -10.27 1.74 -20.49
CA ASP A 520 -9.98 0.42 -21.07
C ASP A 520 -8.52 -0.04 -20.90
N ASN A 521 -7.66 0.82 -20.35
CA ASN A 521 -6.29 0.46 -19.98
C ASN A 521 -6.19 -0.38 -18.69
N GLY A 522 -7.27 -0.52 -17.94
CA GLY A 522 -7.34 -1.33 -16.72
C GLY A 522 -7.35 -2.84 -16.94
N PHE A 523 -7.32 -3.60 -15.85
CA PHE A 523 -7.60 -5.04 -15.87
C PHE A 523 -8.00 -5.56 -14.49
N THR A 524 -8.62 -6.75 -14.50
CA THR A 524 -8.93 -7.54 -13.30
C THR A 524 -8.15 -8.86 -13.34
N LYS A 525 -7.40 -9.15 -12.29
CA LYS A 525 -6.55 -10.34 -12.13
C LYS A 525 -7.03 -11.16 -10.93
N LEU A 526 -7.23 -12.46 -11.14
CA LEU A 526 -7.50 -13.44 -10.08
C LEU A 526 -6.35 -14.44 -9.99
N ILE A 527 -6.02 -14.86 -8.77
CA ILE A 527 -4.96 -15.81 -8.46
C ILE A 527 -5.56 -16.97 -7.68
N PHE A 528 -5.41 -18.17 -8.24
CA PHE A 528 -5.88 -19.42 -7.67
C PHE A 528 -4.70 -20.28 -7.23
N ASP A 529 -4.88 -21.03 -6.14
CA ASP A 529 -3.95 -22.06 -5.74
C ASP A 529 -3.97 -23.20 -6.75
N ALA A 530 -2.79 -23.61 -7.25
CA ALA A 530 -2.73 -24.57 -8.35
C ALA A 530 -3.11 -26.01 -7.96
N GLU A 531 -3.07 -26.34 -6.67
CA GLU A 531 -3.37 -27.69 -6.17
C GLU A 531 -4.84 -27.84 -5.78
N THR A 532 -5.38 -26.83 -5.08
CA THR A 532 -6.74 -26.85 -4.55
C THR A 532 -7.77 -26.19 -5.49
N GLY A 533 -7.32 -25.33 -6.41
CA GLY A 533 -8.20 -24.56 -7.30
C GLY A 533 -8.89 -23.37 -6.64
N LEU A 534 -8.68 -23.15 -5.34
CA LEU A 534 -9.32 -22.09 -4.58
C LEU A 534 -8.72 -20.73 -4.91
N ILE A 535 -9.54 -19.68 -4.92
CA ILE A 535 -9.06 -18.31 -5.00
C ILE A 535 -8.27 -17.96 -3.74
N ILE A 536 -7.07 -17.44 -3.93
CA ILE A 536 -6.15 -17.06 -2.83
C ILE A 536 -5.68 -15.61 -2.94
N GLY A 537 -5.96 -14.94 -4.05
CA GLY A 537 -5.65 -13.53 -4.23
C GLY A 537 -6.30 -12.93 -5.47
N GLY A 538 -6.22 -11.61 -5.56
CA GLY A 538 -6.67 -10.87 -6.73
C GLY A 538 -6.20 -9.42 -6.71
N GLY A 539 -6.19 -8.81 -7.88
CA GLY A 539 -5.76 -7.44 -8.08
C GLY A 539 -6.55 -6.76 -9.20
N ILE A 540 -6.86 -5.48 -9.02
CA ILE A 540 -7.60 -4.65 -9.95
C ILE A 540 -6.84 -3.35 -10.14
N VAL A 541 -6.62 -2.96 -11.40
CA VAL A 541 -6.13 -1.62 -11.74
C VAL A 541 -7.14 -0.92 -12.64
N GLY A 542 -7.66 0.21 -12.19
CA GLY A 542 -8.71 0.97 -12.86
C GLY A 542 -9.61 1.74 -11.89
N PRO A 543 -10.46 2.66 -12.36
CA PRO A 543 -11.43 3.35 -11.51
C PRO A 543 -12.31 2.36 -10.73
N ASN A 544 -12.60 2.70 -9.47
CA ASN A 544 -13.44 1.94 -8.55
C ASN A 544 -12.89 0.54 -8.21
N GLY A 545 -11.60 0.27 -8.44
CA GLY A 545 -10.95 -0.99 -8.07
C GLY A 545 -11.10 -1.28 -6.57
N GLY A 546 -11.03 -0.25 -5.73
CA GLY A 546 -11.23 -0.36 -4.29
C GLY A 546 -12.65 -0.75 -3.89
N ASP A 547 -13.68 -0.35 -4.64
CA ASP A 547 -15.07 -0.74 -4.38
C ASP A 547 -15.35 -2.19 -4.82
N MET A 548 -14.65 -2.66 -5.86
CA MET A 548 -14.84 -4.01 -6.42
C MET A 548 -14.06 -5.09 -5.67
N ILE A 549 -12.92 -4.75 -5.04
CA ILE A 549 -12.09 -5.74 -4.34
C ILE A 549 -12.83 -6.47 -3.20
N GLY A 550 -13.91 -5.89 -2.67
CA GLY A 550 -14.73 -6.49 -1.63
C GLY A 550 -15.31 -7.86 -2.00
N GLU A 551 -15.66 -8.08 -3.27
CA GLU A 551 -16.15 -9.38 -3.73
C GLU A 551 -15.05 -10.44 -3.71
N ILE A 552 -13.83 -10.08 -4.13
CA ILE A 552 -12.67 -10.97 -4.10
C ILE A 552 -12.29 -11.29 -2.64
N CYS A 553 -12.35 -10.31 -1.73
CA CYS A 553 -12.19 -10.56 -0.30
C CYS A 553 -13.19 -11.64 0.19
N LEU A 554 -14.47 -11.50 -0.17
CA LEU A 554 -15.50 -12.45 0.21
C LEU A 554 -15.31 -13.82 -0.46
N ALA A 555 -14.84 -13.89 -1.70
CA ALA A 555 -14.58 -15.16 -2.37
C ALA A 555 -13.46 -15.95 -1.66
N ILE A 556 -12.38 -15.27 -1.23
CA ILE A 556 -11.31 -15.90 -0.44
C ILE A 556 -11.81 -16.27 0.96
N GLU A 557 -12.50 -15.33 1.62
CA GLU A 557 -13.61 -15.50 2.57
C GLU A 557 -14.33 -16.85 2.60
N MET A 558 -14.86 -17.27 1.46
CA MET A 558 -15.73 -18.43 1.39
C MET A 558 -14.99 -19.67 0.93
N GLY A 559 -13.71 -19.53 0.53
CA GLY A 559 -12.96 -20.61 -0.10
C GLY A 559 -13.58 -20.99 -1.45
N CYS A 560 -13.99 -19.99 -2.24
CA CYS A 560 -14.54 -20.19 -3.58
C CYS A 560 -13.47 -20.71 -4.55
N ASP A 561 -13.91 -21.41 -5.59
CA ASP A 561 -13.09 -21.69 -6.77
C ASP A 561 -13.48 -20.80 -7.97
N ALA A 562 -12.89 -21.05 -9.14
CA ALA A 562 -13.22 -20.31 -10.36
C ALA A 562 -14.64 -20.61 -10.88
N GLU A 563 -15.21 -21.77 -10.59
CA GLU A 563 -16.56 -22.14 -11.00
C GLU A 563 -17.62 -21.37 -10.21
N ASP A 564 -17.44 -21.23 -8.89
CA ASP A 564 -18.30 -20.43 -8.03
C ASP A 564 -18.43 -18.98 -8.53
N ILE A 565 -17.28 -18.36 -8.85
CA ILE A 565 -17.21 -16.98 -9.30
C ILE A 565 -17.70 -16.86 -10.75
N GLY A 566 -17.21 -17.71 -11.65
CA GLY A 566 -17.53 -17.65 -13.09
C GLY A 566 -18.99 -17.97 -13.41
N LYS A 567 -19.68 -18.77 -12.59
CA LYS A 567 -21.12 -19.04 -12.76
C LYS A 567 -22.03 -18.04 -12.04
N THR A 568 -21.48 -17.17 -11.22
CA THR A 568 -22.24 -16.07 -10.64
C THR A 568 -22.58 -15.06 -11.73
N ILE A 569 -23.86 -14.77 -11.91
CA ILE A 569 -24.32 -13.83 -12.94
C ILE A 569 -24.06 -12.40 -12.43
N HIS A 570 -22.98 -11.80 -12.93
CA HIS A 570 -22.66 -10.40 -12.66
C HIS A 570 -23.49 -9.48 -13.58
N PRO A 571 -23.87 -8.27 -13.13
CA PRO A 571 -24.64 -7.34 -13.95
C PRO A 571 -23.81 -6.78 -15.13
N HIS A 572 -24.45 -6.68 -16.30
CA HIS A 572 -23.85 -6.12 -17.53
C HIS A 572 -24.62 -4.86 -18.01
N PRO A 573 -23.96 -3.80 -18.50
CA PRO A 573 -22.51 -3.60 -18.54
C PRO A 573 -21.97 -2.94 -17.26
N THR A 574 -20.98 -3.54 -16.61
CA THR A 574 -20.31 -3.00 -15.41
C THR A 574 -18.79 -3.21 -15.45
N LEU A 575 -18.05 -2.54 -14.55
CA LEU A 575 -16.65 -2.90 -14.31
C LEU A 575 -16.56 -4.17 -13.44
N GLY A 576 -17.52 -4.35 -12.52
CA GLY A 576 -17.56 -5.47 -11.58
C GLY A 576 -17.66 -6.84 -12.25
N GLU A 577 -18.36 -6.96 -13.38
CA GLU A 577 -18.44 -8.23 -14.12
C GLU A 577 -17.08 -8.77 -14.60
N SER A 578 -16.04 -7.92 -14.66
CA SER A 578 -14.68 -8.37 -14.96
C SER A 578 -14.12 -9.36 -13.94
N ILE A 579 -14.67 -9.42 -12.72
CA ILE A 579 -14.35 -10.45 -11.72
C ILE A 579 -14.86 -11.82 -12.20
N GLY A 580 -16.14 -11.91 -12.54
CA GLY A 580 -16.73 -13.10 -13.16
C GLY A 580 -16.02 -13.51 -14.45
N MET A 581 -15.77 -12.57 -15.36
CA MET A 581 -15.08 -12.85 -16.62
C MET A 581 -13.63 -13.30 -16.41
N ALA A 582 -12.91 -12.79 -15.42
CA ALA A 582 -11.58 -13.29 -15.07
C ALA A 582 -11.63 -14.74 -14.55
N ALA A 583 -12.69 -15.13 -13.84
CA ALA A 583 -12.91 -16.52 -13.44
C ALA A 583 -13.28 -17.41 -14.65
N GLU A 584 -14.09 -16.91 -15.58
CA GLU A 584 -14.35 -17.60 -16.86
C GLU A 584 -13.08 -17.78 -17.69
N VAL A 585 -12.14 -16.83 -17.65
CA VAL A 585 -10.79 -16.99 -18.23
C VAL A 585 -10.04 -18.15 -17.58
N ALA A 586 -10.11 -18.28 -16.25
CA ALA A 586 -9.48 -19.40 -15.55
C ALA A 586 -10.06 -20.76 -15.97
N LEU A 587 -11.37 -20.80 -16.25
CA LEU A 587 -12.10 -21.98 -16.70
C LEU A 587 -11.94 -22.26 -18.20
N GLY A 588 -11.40 -21.33 -18.99
CA GLY A 588 -11.30 -21.47 -20.45
C GLY A 588 -12.65 -21.35 -21.17
N ILE A 589 -13.62 -20.62 -20.60
CA ILE A 589 -14.99 -20.49 -21.13
C ILE A 589 -15.40 -19.05 -21.44
N CYS A 590 -14.53 -18.07 -21.22
CA CYS A 590 -14.88 -16.66 -21.48
C CYS A 590 -15.09 -16.43 -22.98
N THR A 591 -16.28 -15.99 -23.36
CA THR A 591 -16.66 -15.77 -24.76
C THR A 591 -16.40 -14.35 -25.27
N ASP A 592 -16.03 -13.44 -24.37
CA ASP A 592 -15.74 -12.03 -24.69
C ASP A 592 -14.26 -11.80 -25.02
N LEU A 593 -13.46 -12.86 -24.98
CA LEU A 593 -12.06 -12.89 -25.38
C LEU A 593 -11.84 -13.94 -26.49
N PRO A 594 -10.72 -13.87 -27.23
CA PRO A 594 -10.31 -14.95 -28.12
C PRO A 594 -10.28 -16.30 -27.40
N ALA A 595 -10.60 -17.37 -28.13
CA ALA A 595 -10.67 -18.71 -27.58
C ALA A 595 -9.39 -19.08 -26.80
N GLN A 596 -9.55 -19.32 -25.51
CA GLN A 596 -8.46 -19.73 -24.63
C GLN A 596 -8.13 -21.20 -24.90
N LYS A 597 -6.84 -21.56 -24.91
CA LYS A 597 -6.43 -22.96 -25.04
C LYS A 597 -6.98 -23.74 -23.84
N LYS A 598 -7.82 -24.75 -24.09
CA LYS A 598 -8.13 -25.78 -23.08
C LYS A 598 -6.82 -26.45 -22.71
N LYS A 599 -6.38 -26.32 -21.45
CA LYS A 599 -5.32 -27.16 -20.91
C LYS A 599 -5.84 -28.57 -20.65
#